data_AF-A0A438M2M5-F1
#
_entry.id   AF-A0A438M2M5-F1
#
_cell.length_a   1.000
_cell.length_b   1.000
_cell.length_c   1.000
_cell.angle_alpha   90.00
_cell.angle_beta   90.00
_cell.angle_gamma   90.00
#
_symmetry.space_group_name_H-M   'P 1'
#
loop_
_entity.id
_entity.type
_entity.pdbx_description
1 polymer ?
#
loop_
_entity_poly.entity_id
_entity_poly.type
_entity_poly.pdbx_seq_one_letter_code
_entity_poly.pdbx_strand_id
1 'polypeptide(L)' 'MHSGHLHDPLALTVVSSHRTSEGLISYLRCACGAWEVRTPGTVAMVRPRLFPAID' A
#
# COMPACT_ATOMS: atom_id res chain seq x y z
N MET A 1 -20.40 18.01 -17.04
CA MET A 1 -19.90 16.63 -17.10
C MET A 1 -19.28 16.29 -15.76
N HIS A 2 -20.06 15.71 -14.85
CA HIS A 2 -19.50 15.17 -13.61
C HIS A 2 -18.87 13.83 -13.98
N SER A 3 -17.55 13.80 -14.11
CA SER A 3 -16.82 12.54 -14.18
C SER A 3 -17.16 11.77 -12.91
N GLY A 4 -17.98 10.73 -13.06
CA GLY A 4 -18.30 9.81 -11.97
C GLY A 4 -16.99 9.23 -11.48
N HIS A 5 -16.48 9.77 -10.38
CA HIS A 5 -15.34 9.22 -9.69
C HIS A 5 -15.83 7.86 -9.18
N LEU A 6 -15.47 6.79 -9.90
CA LEU A 6 -15.59 5.43 -9.42
C LEU A 6 -14.73 5.36 -8.15
N HIS A 7 -15.36 5.68 -7.01
CA HIS A 7 -14.80 5.45 -5.71
C HIS A 7 -14.71 3.94 -5.58
N ASP A 8 -13.52 3.38 -5.81
CA ASP A 8 -13.24 2.02 -5.40
C ASP A 8 -13.39 1.98 -3.87
N PRO A 9 -14.43 1.29 -3.34
CA PRO A 9 -14.69 1.27 -1.91
C PRO A 9 -13.62 0.51 -1.14
N LEU A 10 -12.67 -0.14 -1.84
CA LEU A 10 -11.52 -0.84 -1.31
C LEU A 10 -10.20 -0.07 -1.51
N ALA A 11 -10.23 1.10 -2.17
CA ALA A 11 -9.03 1.91 -2.33
C ALA A 11 -8.55 2.46 -0.99
N LEU A 12 -7.32 2.11 -0.63
CA LEU A 12 -6.63 2.66 0.53
C LEU A 12 -6.07 4.05 0.21
N THR A 13 -6.47 5.06 0.99
CA THR A 13 -6.00 6.44 0.86
C THR A 13 -5.10 6.80 2.03
N VAL A 14 -3.99 7.50 1.77
CA VAL A 14 -3.12 7.99 2.85
C VAL A 14 -3.84 9.12 3.58
N VAL A 15 -4.03 8.97 4.89
CA VAL A 15 -4.69 9.98 5.73
C VAL A 15 -3.73 10.68 6.69
N SER A 16 -2.58 10.06 6.98
CA SER A 16 -1.51 10.69 7.76
C SER A 16 -0.18 10.02 7.45
N SER A 17 0.90 10.79 7.56
CA SER A 17 2.27 10.31 7.36
C SER A 17 3.20 10.97 8.36
N HIS A 18 4.11 10.20 8.93
CA HIS A 18 5.13 10.71 9.85
C HIS A 18 6.49 10.14 9.50
N ARG A 19 7.52 10.99 9.56
CA ARG A 19 8.91 10.60 9.32
C ARG A 19 9.57 10.26 10.65
N THR A 20 10.23 9.11 10.68
CA THR A 20 11.01 8.59 11.80
C THR A 20 12.47 8.41 11.37
N SER A 21 13.35 8.05 12.31
CA SER A 21 14.72 7.61 12.01
C SER A 21 14.75 6.39 11.10
N GLU A 22 13.77 5.49 11.23
CA GLU A 22 13.67 4.27 10.42
C GLU A 22 13.05 4.52 9.04
N GLY A 23 12.46 5.69 8.81
CA GLY A 23 11.91 6.13 7.53
C GLY A 23 10.47 6.64 7.63
N LEU A 24 9.74 6.63 6.51
CA LEU A 24 8.37 7.14 6.45
C LEU A 24 7.35 6.08 6.84
N ILE A 25 6.51 6.40 7.83
CA ILE A 25 5.36 5.58 8.19
C ILE A 25 4.10 6.29 7.67
N SER A 26 3.25 5.53 6.97
CA SER A 26 2.00 6.03 6.38
C SER A 26 0.81 5.27 6.93
N TYR A 27 -0.19 5.99 7.40
CA TYR A 27 -1.48 5.47 7.80
C TYR A 27 -2.45 5.63 6.65
N LEU A 28 -3.06 4.52 6.24
CA LEU A 28 -4.05 4.50 5.18
C LEU A 28 -5.41 4.09 5.72
N ARG A 29 -6.45 4.75 5.20
CA ARG A 29 -7.84 4.41 5.49
C ARG A 29 -8.58 4.14 4.19
N CYS A 30 -9.37 3.07 4.23
CA CYS A 30 -10.29 2.72 3.18
C CYS A 30 -11.66 3.39 3.42
N ALA A 31 -12.41 3.65 2.36
CA ALA A 31 -13.78 4.16 2.47
C ALA A 31 -14.71 3.21 3.26
N CYS A 32 -14.45 1.89 3.21
CA CYS A 32 -15.20 0.90 4.00
C CYS A 32 -14.88 0.91 5.51
N GLY A 33 -13.85 1.67 5.94
CA GLY A 33 -13.42 1.78 7.33
C GLY A 33 -12.23 0.92 7.72
N ALA A 34 -11.70 0.08 6.82
CA ALA A 34 -10.47 -0.67 7.05
C ALA A 34 -9.23 0.23 7.15
N TRP A 35 -8.21 -0.22 7.88
CA TRP A 35 -6.96 0.48 8.12
C TRP A 35 -5.75 -0.34 7.69
N GLU A 36 -4.73 0.34 7.15
CA GLU A 36 -3.41 -0.23 6.87
C GLU A 36 -2.33 0.73 7.38
N VAL A 37 -1.25 0.17 7.93
CA VAL A 37 -0.04 0.92 8.29
C VAL A 37 1.11 0.43 7.44
N ARG A 38 1.67 1.31 6.61
CA ARG A 38 2.86 1.02 5.80
C ARG A 38 4.08 1.54 6.52
N THR A 39 5.05 0.66 6.75
CA THR A 39 6.37 1.03 7.25
C THR A 39 7.42 0.75 6.18
N PRO A 40 8.61 1.37 6.27
CA PRO A 40 9.67 1.25 5.27
C PRO A 40 10.18 -0.18 5.03
N GLY A 41 9.87 -1.13 5.92
CA GLY A 41 10.33 -2.52 5.85
C GLY A 41 9.31 -3.54 5.33
N THR A 42 8.04 -3.19 5.17
CA THR A 42 6.97 -4.15 4.78
C THR A 42 6.71 -4.23 3.29
N VAL A 43 7.46 -3.48 2.46
CA VAL A 43 7.51 -3.76 1.01
C VAL A 43 8.44 -4.96 0.83
N ALA A 44 7.99 -6.13 1.27
CA ALA A 44 8.55 -7.38 0.81
C ALA A 44 8.25 -7.44 -0.69
N MET A 45 9.23 -7.01 -1.49
CA MET A 45 9.24 -7.25 -2.92
C MET A 45 9.00 -8.74 -3.10
N VAL A 46 7.79 -9.11 -3.54
CA VAL A 46 7.51 -10.47 -4.01
C VAL A 46 8.39 -10.64 -5.24
N ARG A 47 9.63 -11.11 -5.03
CA ARG A 47 10.47 -11.53 -6.13
C ARG A 47 9.74 -12.72 -6.77
N PRO A 48 9.34 -12.64 -8.06
CA PRO A 48 8.87 -13.84 -8.74
C PRO A 48 9.98 -14.88 -8.60
N ARG A 49 9.63 -16.04 -8.05
CA ARG A 49 10.55 -17.17 -7.91
C ARG A 49 10.90 -17.60 -9.34
N LEU A 50 12.05 -17.19 -9.86
CA LEU A 50 12.63 -17.85 -11.02
C LEU A 50 13.05 -19.24 -10.53
N PHE A 51 12.29 -20.27 -10.93
CA PHE A 51 12.73 -21.64 -10.80
C PHE A 51 13.99 -21.80 -11.68
N PRO A 52 15.14 -22.24 -11.15
CA PRO A 52 16.25 -22.58 -12.03
C PRO A 52 15.82 -23.79 -12.85
N ALA A 53 15.74 -23.60 -14.17
CA ALA A 53 15.72 -24.72 -15.10
C ALA A 53 17.06 -25.44 -14.95
N ILE A 54 17.00 -26.71 -14.54
CA ILE A 54 18.14 -27.62 -14.51
C ILE A 54 18.28 -28.14 -15.95
N ASP A 55 19.41 -27.85 -16.60
CA ASP A 55 19.90 -28.56 -17.80
C ASP A 55 21.10 -29.41 -17.38
#